data_AF-A0AAN0M174-F1
#
_entry.id   AF-A0AAN0M174-F1
#
_cell.length_a   1.000
_cell.length_b   1.000
_cell.length_c   1.000
_cell.angle_alpha   90.00
_cell.angle_beta   90.00
_cell.angle_gamma   90.00
#
_symmetry.space_group_name_H-M   'P 1'
#
loop_
_entity.id
_entity.type
_entity.pdbx_description
1 polymer ?
#
loop_
_entity_poly.entity_id
_entity_poly.type
_entity_poly.pdbx_seq_one_letter_code
_entity_poly.pdbx_strand_id
1 'polypeptide(L)' 'MNKKYNTHLSLNERIVIQTGIENGATKTTIAQTLGRDLSTISKEIKRNVIIKPSRSNFNYGKEGQTSQCEKTRCKPRRL' A
#
# COMPACT_ATOMS: atom_id res chain seq x y z
N MET A 1 -17.74 -6.16 8.33
CA MET A 1 -16.61 -5.41 7.73
C MET A 1 -16.41 -5.90 6.32
N ASN A 2 -16.70 -5.07 5.31
CA ASN A 2 -16.54 -5.46 3.90
C ASN A 2 -15.05 -5.51 3.56
N LYS A 3 -14.51 -6.73 3.50
CA LYS A 3 -13.15 -6.99 3.10
C LYS A 3 -13.05 -6.70 1.60
N LYS A 4 -12.64 -5.47 1.26
CA LYS A 4 -12.40 -5.07 -0.13
C LYS A 4 -11.24 -5.93 -0.64
N TYR A 5 -11.56 -6.94 -1.44
CA TYR A 5 -10.58 -7.72 -2.19
C TYR A 5 -9.67 -6.75 -2.95
N ASN A 6 -8.40 -7.11 -3.14
CA ASN A 6 -7.37 -6.28 -3.78
C ASN A 6 -7.78 -5.83 -5.19
N THR A 7 -8.70 -4.88 -5.30
CA THR A 7 -9.11 -4.29 -6.56
C THR A 7 -7.94 -3.46 -7.02
N HIS A 8 -7.36 -3.84 -8.15
CA HIS A 8 -6.35 -3.04 -8.81
C HIS A 8 -6.86 -1.60 -8.98
N LEU A 9 -5.95 -0.63 -8.82
CA LEU A 9 -6.25 0.77 -9.13
C LEU A 9 -6.69 0.86 -10.59
N SER A 10 -7.86 1.45 -10.81
CA SER A 10 -8.39 1.76 -12.12
C SER A 10 -7.50 2.80 -12.81
N LEU A 11 -7.56 2.87 -14.14
CA LEU A 11 -6.77 3.83 -14.91
C LEU A 11 -6.98 5.28 -14.44
N ASN A 12 -8.24 5.67 -14.21
CA ASN A 12 -8.59 7.00 -13.70
C ASN A 12 -7.97 7.28 -12.33
N GLU A 13 -7.95 6.30 -11.43
CA GLU A 13 -7.35 6.47 -10.10
C GLU A 13 -5.83 6.70 -10.21
N ARG A 14 -5.16 6.04 -11.17
CA ARG A 14 -3.72 6.26 -11.43
C ARG A 14 -3.45 7.65 -11.99
N ILE A 15 -4.30 8.15 -12.88
CA ILE A 15 -4.18 9.53 -13.41
C ILE A 15 -4.32 10.54 -12.28
N VAL A 16 -5.31 10.37 -11.40
CA VAL A 16 -5.50 11.26 -10.24
C VAL A 16 -4.30 11.21 -9.28
N ILE A 17 -3.72 10.03 -9.04
CA ILE A 17 -2.49 9.90 -8.24
C ILE A 17 -1.33 10.65 -8.90
N GLN A 18 -1.15 10.50 -10.21
CA GLN A 18 -0.10 11.18 -10.97
C GLN A 18 -0.24 12.71 -10.88
N THR A 19 -1.40 13.25 -11.21
CA THR A 19 -1.68 14.69 -11.11
C THR A 19 -1.57 15.20 -9.68
N GLY A 20 -1.98 14.40 -8.69
CA GLY A 20 -1.82 14.74 -7.27
C GLY A 20 -0.35 14.91 -6.87
N ILE A 21 0.54 14.06 -7.39
CA ILE A 21 1.98 14.16 -7.13
C ILE A 21 2.59 15.37 -7.84
N GLU A 22 2.20 15.62 -9.09
CA GLU A 22 2.64 16.79 -9.86
C GLU A 22 2.26 18.11 -9.17
N ASN A 23 1.08 18.15 -8.54
CA ASN A 23 0.61 19.29 -7.76
C ASN A 23 1.22 19.37 -6.34
N GLY A 24 2.11 18.44 -5.96
CA GLY A 24 2.73 18.41 -4.64
C GLY A 24 1.79 17.98 -3.49
N ALA A 25 0.65 17.34 -3.80
CA ALA A 25 -0.27 16.86 -2.79
C ALA A 25 0.32 15.70 -1.97
N THR A 26 -0.04 15.65 -0.69
CA THR A 26 0.41 14.55 0.18
C THR A 26 -0.32 13.25 -0.13
N LYS A 27 0.34 12.11 0.13
CA LYS A 27 -0.23 10.77 -0.10
C LYS A 27 -1.54 10.55 0.68
N THR A 28 -1.65 11.14 1.87
CA THR A 28 -2.85 11.09 2.71
C THR A 28 -4.01 11.84 2.08
N THR A 29 -3.77 13.05 1.55
CA THR A 29 -4.79 13.81 0.82
C THR A 29 -5.29 13.04 -0.40
N ILE A 30 -4.38 12.49 -1.21
CA ILE A 30 -4.74 11.71 -2.40
C ILE A 30 -5.56 10.46 -2.03
N ALA A 31 -5.16 9.77 -0.95
CA ALA A 31 -5.87 8.60 -0.42
C ALA A 31 -7.30 8.94 0.04
N GLN A 32 -7.47 10.09 0.73
CA GLN A 32 -8.78 10.58 1.16
C GLN A 32 -9.68 10.90 -0.04
N THR A 33 -9.15 11.59 -1.06
CA THR A 33 -9.89 11.93 -2.28
C THR A 33 -10.38 10.69 -3.02
N LEU A 34 -9.58 9.63 -3.09
CA LEU A 34 -9.92 8.39 -3.80
C LEU A 34 -10.66 7.36 -2.95
N GLY A 35 -10.76 7.57 -1.62
CA GLY A 35 -11.29 6.56 -0.69
C GLY A 35 -10.46 5.26 -0.72
N ARG A 36 -9.14 5.39 -0.86
CA ARG A 36 -8.20 4.26 -0.95
C ARG A 36 -7.23 4.26 0.22
N ASP A 37 -6.71 3.08 0.54
CA ASP A 37 -5.72 2.94 1.59
C ASP A 37 -4.39 3.62 1.20
N LEU A 38 -3.78 4.29 2.16
CA LEU A 38 -2.49 4.95 2.01
C LEU A 38 -1.39 3.99 1.53
N SER A 39 -1.44 2.73 1.96
CA SER A 39 -0.49 1.68 1.57
C SER A 39 -0.60 1.33 0.08
N THR A 40 -1.81 1.37 -0.48
CA THR A 40 -2.07 1.11 -1.90
C THR A 40 -1.51 2.24 -2.76
N ILE A 41 -1.80 3.49 -2.39
CA ILE A 41 -1.23 4.68 -3.06
C ILE A 41 0.29 4.66 -2.97
N SER A 42 0.86 4.35 -1.81
CA SER A 42 2.31 4.29 -1.63
C SER A 42 2.99 3.25 -2.50
N LYS A 43 2.38 2.07 -2.67
CA LYS A 43 2.88 1.01 -3.58
C LYS A 43 2.80 1.43 -5.04
N GLU A 44 1.77 2.18 -5.43
CA GLU A 44 1.65 2.71 -6.79
C GLU A 44 2.79 3.68 -7.10
N ILE A 45 3.02 4.64 -6.21
CA ILE A 45 4.10 5.62 -6.35
C ILE A 45 5.46 4.93 -6.44
N LYS A 46 5.76 3.98 -5.54
CA LYS A 46 7.04 3.26 -5.54
C LYS A 46 7.29 2.44 -6.82
N ARG A 47 6.23 1.94 -7.46
CA ARG A 47 6.34 1.15 -8.70
C ARG A 47 6.60 2.03 -9.92
N ASN A 48 6.01 3.22 -9.95
CA ASN A 48 6.05 4.10 -11.12
C ASN A 48 7.18 5.15 -11.05
N VAL A 49 7.72 5.43 -9.86
CA VAL A 49 8.88 6.31 -9.72
C VAL A 49 10.16 5.51 -10.03
N ILE A 50 10.92 5.96 -11.03
CA ILE A 50 12.28 5.46 -11.29
C ILE A 50 13.19 6.02 -10.19
N ILE A 51 13.24 5.33 -9.05
CA ILE A 51 14.21 5.61 -8.00
C ILE A 51 15.53 5.01 -8.49
N LYS A 52 16.50 5.87 -8.85
CA LYS A 52 17.87 5.39 -9.08
C LYS A 52 18.29 4.65 -7.82
N PRO A 53 18.64 3.35 -7.90
CA PRO A 53 19.06 2.63 -6.71
C PRO A 53 20.25 3.39 -6.13
N SER A 54 20.11 3.88 -4.90
CA SER A 54 21.27 4.25 -4.11
C SER A 54 22.14 3.00 -4.02
N ARG A 55 23.44 3.14 -4.27
CA ARG A 55 24.44 2.05 -4.38
C ARG A 55 24.57 1.16 -3.13
N SER A 56 23.73 1.31 -2.11
CA SER A 56 23.68 0.39 -0.99
C SER A 56 22.95 -0.90 -1.41
N ASN A 57 23.74 -1.97 -1.57
CA ASN A 57 23.28 -3.36 -1.61
C ASN A 57 22.27 -3.61 -0.50
N PHE A 58 20.98 -3.44 -0.76
CA PHE A 58 19.95 -3.97 0.11
C PHE A 58 19.61 -5.35 -0.41
N ASN A 59 20.08 -6.38 0.30
CA ASN A 59 19.74 -7.77 0.07
C ASN A 59 18.21 -7.92 0.01
N TYR A 60 17.64 -8.01 -1.19
CA TYR A 60 16.29 -8.57 -1.38
C TYR A 60 16.37 -10.06 -1.08
N GLY A 61 16.32 -10.41 0.20
CA GLY A 61 16.54 -11.79 0.62
C GLY A 61 16.64 -12.02 2.11
N LYS A 62 15.89 -11.31 2.97
CA LYS A 62 15.62 -11.74 4.34
C LYS A 62 14.26 -11.20 4.84
N GLU A 63 13.30 -12.12 4.89
CA GLU A 63 12.29 -12.27 5.94
C GLU A 63 11.29 -11.14 6.16
N GLY A 64 10.07 -11.36 5.65
CA GLY A 64 8.87 -10.65 6.03
C GLY A 64 7.69 -11.58 5.83
N GLN A 65 7.52 -12.47 6.80
CA GLN A 65 6.38 -13.36 6.99
C GLN A 65 5.11 -12.67 6.46
N THR A 66 4.36 -13.38 5.59
CA THR A 66 2.92 -13.16 5.53
C THR A 66 2.46 -13.09 6.98
N SER A 67 1.89 -11.97 7.40
CA SER A 67 1.12 -11.97 8.62
C SER A 67 0.07 -13.05 8.41
N GLN A 68 0.28 -14.22 9.04
CA GLN A 68 -0.85 -14.99 9.48
C GLN A 68 -1.77 -13.96 10.09
N CYS A 69 -3.02 -13.98 9.64
CA CYS A 69 -4.10 -13.38 10.38
C CYS A 69 -3.87 -13.69 11.85
N GLU A 70 -3.37 -12.72 12.62
CA GLU A 70 -3.51 -12.74 14.06
C GLU A 70 -4.99 -12.49 14.27
N LYS A 71 -5.77 -13.56 14.03
CA LYS A 71 -7.10 -13.74 14.58
C LYS A 71 -6.90 -13.41 16.04
N THR A 72 -7.37 -12.22 16.40
CA THR A 72 -7.52 -11.74 17.76
C THR A 72 -7.71 -12.92 18.70
N ARG A 73 -6.67 -13.22 19.49
CA ARG A 73 -6.70 -13.98 20.74
C ARG A 73 -7.80 -15.07 20.75
N CYS A 74 -7.58 -16.20 20.07
CA CYS A 74 -8.34 -17.42 20.35
C CYS A 74 -8.15 -17.75 21.84
N LYS A 75 -9.10 -17.35 22.70
CA LYS A 75 -9.11 -17.84 24.08
C LYS A 75 -9.40 -19.34 24.02
N PRO A 76 -8.63 -20.18 24.72
CA PRO A 76 -8.92 -21.61 24.76
C PRO A 76 -10.32 -21.83 25.34
N ARG A 77 -11.11 -22.69 24.69
CA ARG A 77 -12.39 -23.15 25.22
C ARG A 77 -12.08 -24.01 26.44
N ARG A 78 -12.23 -23.45 27.64
CA ARG A 78 -12.39 -24.27 28.85
C ARG A 78 -13.80 -24.83 28.82
N LEU A 79 -13.92 -26.15 28.74
CA LEU A 79 -14.71 -27.04 29.59
C LEU A 79 -14.27 -28.47 29.27
#